data_AF-A0A7X7PCE0-F1
#
_entry.id   AF-A0A7X7PCE0-F1
#
_cell.length_a   1.000
_cell.length_b   1.000
_cell.length_c   1.000
_cell.angle_alpha   90.00
_cell.angle_beta   90.00
_cell.angle_gamma   90.00
#
_symmetry.space_group_name_H-M   'P 1'
#
loop_
_entity.id
_entity.type
_entity.pdbx_description
1 polymer ?
#
loop_
_entity_poly.entity_id
_entity_poly.type
_entity_poly.pdbx_seq_one_letter_code
_entity_poly.pdbx_strand_id
1 'polypeptide(L)'
;AWMAATRGDLTEMGVEVTLDGEIEPGSDTDPAVRLHGRIDRLERDDTGKPVVVDLKTGKNPISQDKADEHPQLAVYQAAVALGAVEGVPATKPGGARLVYVAKSHTKTGATERVQSALSDEDLMRWIEVIRAAAEATRGPQFRAEVNDGCTHCPVRTSCPAHDEGRQVSAQ
;
A
#
# COMPACT_ATOMS: atom_id res chain seq x y z
N ALA A 1 5.63 12.71 -19.82
CA ALA A 1 6.78 11.84 -20.18
C ALA A 1 6.49 10.38 -19.85
N TRP A 2 6.32 10.00 -18.57
CA TRP A 2 6.07 8.60 -18.19
C TRP A 2 4.84 7.98 -18.86
N MET A 3 3.69 8.67 -18.82
CA MET A 3 2.47 8.16 -19.46
C MET A 3 2.67 7.82 -20.94
N ALA A 4 3.34 8.70 -21.70
CA ALA A 4 3.62 8.47 -23.11
C ALA A 4 4.56 7.27 -23.32
N ALA A 5 5.55 7.10 -22.45
CA ALA A 5 6.51 6.00 -22.52
C ALA A 5 5.87 4.63 -22.22
N THR A 6 4.79 4.58 -21.44
CA THR A 6 4.14 3.33 -21.03
C THR A 6 2.93 2.92 -21.87
N ARG A 7 2.48 3.73 -22.85
CA ARG A 7 1.29 3.40 -23.66
C ARG A 7 1.44 2.15 -24.53
N GLY A 8 2.66 1.68 -24.77
CA GLY A 8 2.90 0.40 -25.46
C GLY A 8 2.60 -0.83 -24.61
N ASP A 9 2.74 -0.69 -23.28
CA ASP A 9 2.68 -1.81 -22.32
C ASP A 9 1.47 -1.71 -21.37
N LEU A 10 0.92 -0.50 -21.18
CA LEU A 10 -0.14 -0.19 -20.23
C LEU A 10 -1.27 0.62 -20.87
N THR A 11 -2.50 0.18 -20.62
CA THR A 11 -3.73 0.87 -21.03
C THR A 11 -4.53 1.35 -19.82
N GLU A 12 -5.00 2.59 -19.85
CA GLU A 12 -5.74 3.16 -18.72
C GLU A 12 -7.06 2.41 -18.48
N MET A 13 -7.31 2.06 -17.22
CA MET A 13 -8.61 1.58 -16.74
C MET A 13 -9.37 2.68 -15.99
N GLY A 14 -8.65 3.50 -15.23
CA GLY A 14 -9.25 4.63 -14.52
C GLY A 14 -8.24 5.44 -13.71
N VAL A 15 -8.69 6.57 -13.20
CA VAL A 15 -7.95 7.46 -12.29
C VAL A 15 -8.78 7.70 -11.05
N GLU A 16 -8.11 7.82 -9.90
CA GLU A 16 -8.74 8.03 -8.60
C GLU A 16 -9.86 6.99 -8.34
N VAL A 17 -9.58 5.71 -8.65
CA VAL A 17 -10.56 4.63 -8.62
C VAL A 17 -10.87 4.25 -7.17
N THR A 18 -12.16 4.17 -6.85
CA THR A 18 -12.63 3.81 -5.50
C THR A 18 -12.27 2.36 -5.18
N LEU A 19 -11.85 2.15 -3.94
CA LEU A 19 -11.65 0.85 -3.32
C LEU A 19 -12.56 0.77 -2.10
N ASP A 20 -13.45 -0.23 -2.11
CA ASP A 20 -14.38 -0.52 -1.02
C ASP A 20 -14.71 -2.02 -1.04
N GLY A 21 -14.29 -2.74 -0.03
CA GLY A 21 -14.57 -4.17 0.09
C GLY A 21 -14.21 -4.71 1.46
N GLU A 22 -14.48 -6.00 1.66
CA GLU A 22 -14.38 -6.64 2.95
C GLU A 22 -13.47 -7.87 2.87
N ILE A 23 -12.58 -8.01 3.84
CA ILE A 23 -11.84 -9.23 4.12
C ILE A 23 -12.64 -9.98 5.18
N GLU A 24 -13.26 -11.07 4.76
CA GLU A 24 -13.99 -12.00 5.64
C GLU A 24 -13.08 -12.52 6.77
N PRO A 25 -13.59 -12.79 7.98
CA PRO A 25 -12.82 -13.44 9.06
C PRO A 25 -12.11 -14.74 8.61
N GLY A 26 -10.87 -14.95 9.08
CA GLY A 26 -10.12 -16.20 8.84
C GLY A 26 -10.51 -17.33 9.80
N SER A 27 -11.09 -16.95 10.94
CA SER A 27 -11.56 -17.80 12.02
C SER A 27 -12.66 -17.07 12.81
N ASP A 28 -13.34 -17.78 13.72
CA ASP A 28 -14.39 -17.19 14.57
C ASP A 28 -13.89 -16.05 15.48
N THR A 29 -12.58 -15.95 15.68
CA THR A 29 -11.95 -14.90 16.49
C THR A 29 -11.41 -13.73 15.69
N ASP A 30 -11.29 -13.87 14.36
CA ASP A 30 -10.74 -12.81 13.53
C ASP A 30 -11.78 -11.73 13.25
N PRO A 31 -11.40 -10.44 13.28
CA PRO A 31 -12.29 -9.39 12.85
C PRO A 31 -12.50 -9.45 11.34
N ALA A 32 -13.71 -9.12 10.89
CA ALA A 32 -13.93 -8.68 9.52
C ALA A 32 -13.23 -7.32 9.32
N VAL A 33 -12.54 -7.16 8.20
CA VAL A 33 -11.79 -5.93 7.90
C VAL A 33 -12.31 -5.30 6.62
N ARG A 34 -12.91 -4.11 6.75
CA ARG A 34 -13.28 -3.30 5.59
C ARG A 34 -12.06 -2.56 5.04
N LEU A 35 -11.69 -2.87 3.80
CA LEU A 35 -10.75 -2.10 3.01
C LEU A 35 -11.50 -0.93 2.35
N HIS A 36 -11.09 0.29 2.66
CA HIS A 36 -11.65 1.50 2.04
C HIS A 36 -10.54 2.48 1.67
N GLY A 37 -10.61 3.04 0.47
CA GLY A 37 -9.61 3.97 -0.02
C GLY A 37 -9.78 4.34 -1.49
N ARG A 38 -8.69 4.84 -2.07
CA ARG A 38 -8.64 5.27 -3.46
C ARG A 38 -7.30 4.93 -4.06
N ILE A 39 -7.32 4.44 -5.30
CA ILE A 39 -6.13 4.15 -6.10
C ILE A 39 -5.93 5.33 -7.04
N ASP A 40 -4.76 6.00 -6.97
CA ASP A 40 -4.45 7.18 -7.81
C ASP A 40 -4.70 6.88 -9.30
N ARG A 41 -4.26 5.70 -9.75
CA ARG A 41 -4.42 5.27 -11.13
C ARG A 41 -4.40 3.76 -11.27
N LEU A 42 -5.31 3.24 -12.09
CA LEU A 42 -5.37 1.84 -12.46
C LEU A 42 -5.12 1.68 -13.96
N GLU A 43 -4.17 0.83 -14.29
CA GLU A 43 -3.81 0.48 -15.66
C GLU A 43 -4.10 -1.01 -15.91
N ARG A 44 -4.03 -1.42 -17.17
CA ARG A 44 -4.09 -2.81 -17.61
C ARG A 44 -2.83 -3.15 -18.38
N ASP A 45 -2.19 -4.25 -18.04
CA ASP A 45 -1.03 -4.76 -18.81
C ASP A 45 -1.44 -5.43 -20.13
N ASP A 46 -0.45 -5.85 -20.91
CA ASP A 46 -0.60 -6.55 -22.19
C ASP A 46 -1.28 -7.93 -22.06
N THR A 47 -1.23 -8.54 -20.88
CA THR A 47 -1.96 -9.78 -20.55
C THR A 47 -3.38 -9.55 -20.05
N GLY A 48 -3.80 -8.29 -19.93
CA GLY A 48 -5.14 -7.92 -19.48
C GLY A 48 -5.31 -7.78 -17.98
N LYS A 49 -4.23 -7.87 -17.17
CA LYS A 49 -4.32 -7.82 -15.71
C LYS A 49 -4.25 -6.38 -15.19
N PRO A 50 -4.99 -6.04 -14.11
CA PRO A 50 -4.93 -4.70 -13.52
C PRO A 50 -3.59 -4.44 -12.84
N VAL A 51 -2.97 -3.30 -13.15
CA VAL A 51 -1.72 -2.81 -12.57
C VAL A 51 -2.00 -1.54 -11.78
N VAL A 52 -1.68 -1.56 -10.50
CA VAL A 52 -1.83 -0.41 -9.60
C VAL A 52 -0.71 0.59 -9.85
N VAL A 53 -1.04 1.87 -9.97
CA VAL A 53 -0.06 2.95 -10.11
C VAL A 53 -0.32 4.00 -9.04
N ASP A 54 0.66 4.22 -8.18
CA ASP A 54 0.66 5.25 -7.14
C ASP A 54 1.68 6.34 -7.51
N LEU A 55 1.21 7.60 -7.53
CA LEU A 55 1.99 8.73 -7.99
C LEU A 55 2.61 9.45 -6.79
N LYS A 56 3.94 9.45 -6.72
CA LYS A 56 4.69 10.15 -5.66
C LYS A 56 5.32 11.43 -6.19
N THR A 57 5.11 12.53 -5.47
CA THR A 57 5.72 13.84 -5.75
C THR A 57 7.08 14.03 -5.07
N GLY A 58 7.48 13.10 -4.20
CA GLY A 58 8.78 13.12 -3.52
C GLY A 58 9.96 12.97 -4.49
N LYS A 59 11.08 13.61 -4.16
CA LYS A 59 12.33 13.54 -4.96
C LYS A 59 13.22 12.34 -4.62
N ASN A 60 12.95 11.67 -3.50
CA ASN A 60 13.75 10.58 -2.97
C ASN A 60 12.96 9.25 -3.04
N PRO A 61 13.13 8.47 -4.12
CA PRO A 61 12.54 7.14 -4.20
C PRO A 61 13.10 6.21 -3.13
N ILE A 62 12.23 5.33 -2.64
CA ILE A 62 12.67 4.17 -1.84
C ILE A 62 13.55 3.23 -2.67
N SER A 63 14.25 2.29 -2.01
CA SER A 63 14.96 1.21 -2.69
C SER A 63 13.98 0.25 -3.38
N GLN A 64 14.48 -0.56 -4.30
CA GLN A 64 13.67 -1.59 -4.95
C GLN A 64 13.16 -2.62 -3.93
N ASP A 65 14.04 -3.11 -3.04
CA ASP A 65 13.66 -4.06 -1.99
C ASP A 65 12.55 -3.54 -1.07
N LYS A 66 12.55 -2.23 -0.75
CA LYS A 66 11.47 -1.60 0.03
C LYS A 66 10.16 -1.48 -0.78
N ALA A 67 10.24 -1.43 -2.10
CA ALA A 67 9.07 -1.42 -2.96
C ALA A 67 8.44 -2.81 -3.09
N ASP A 68 9.28 -3.86 -3.15
CA ASP A 68 8.83 -5.26 -3.20
C ASP A 68 7.99 -5.63 -1.97
N GLU A 69 8.35 -5.10 -0.79
CA GLU A 69 7.60 -5.28 0.47
C GLU A 69 6.73 -4.07 0.85
N HIS A 70 6.32 -3.23 -0.11
CA HIS A 70 5.59 -2.00 0.20
C HIS A 70 4.12 -2.27 0.61
N PRO A 71 3.70 -1.97 1.86
CA PRO A 71 2.37 -2.34 2.35
C PRO A 71 1.22 -1.67 1.59
N GLN A 72 1.36 -0.39 1.24
CA GLN A 72 0.32 0.34 0.52
C GLN A 72 0.01 -0.30 -0.85
N LEU A 73 1.05 -0.72 -1.57
CA LEU A 73 0.88 -1.33 -2.89
C LEU A 73 0.28 -2.74 -2.75
N ALA A 74 0.73 -3.50 -1.76
CA ALA A 74 0.21 -4.82 -1.49
C ALA A 74 -1.28 -4.80 -1.12
N VAL A 75 -1.73 -3.82 -0.31
CA VAL A 75 -3.15 -3.63 0.01
C VAL A 75 -3.98 -3.37 -1.26
N TYR A 76 -3.50 -2.51 -2.16
CA TYR A 76 -4.20 -2.27 -3.43
C TYR A 76 -4.24 -3.51 -4.33
N GLN A 77 -3.15 -4.26 -4.42
CA GLN A 77 -3.13 -5.52 -5.17
C GLN A 77 -4.08 -6.57 -4.56
N ALA A 78 -4.13 -6.65 -3.22
CA ALA A 78 -5.07 -7.52 -2.52
C ALA A 78 -6.52 -7.12 -2.81
N ALA A 79 -6.83 -5.83 -2.83
CA ALA A 79 -8.16 -5.35 -3.19
C ALA A 79 -8.56 -5.71 -4.63
N VAL A 80 -7.64 -5.67 -5.60
CA VAL A 80 -7.88 -6.17 -6.96
C VAL A 80 -8.21 -7.67 -6.92
N ALA A 81 -7.43 -8.46 -6.17
CA ALA A 81 -7.65 -9.90 -6.04
C ALA A 81 -9.01 -10.24 -5.40
N LEU A 82 -9.46 -9.43 -4.45
CA LEU A 82 -10.73 -9.59 -3.74
C LEU A 82 -11.93 -9.01 -4.51
N GLY A 83 -11.72 -8.32 -5.63
CA GLY A 83 -12.79 -7.64 -6.37
C GLY A 83 -13.36 -6.42 -5.63
N ALA A 84 -12.56 -5.82 -4.76
CA ALA A 84 -12.92 -4.66 -3.94
C ALA A 84 -12.65 -3.31 -4.66
N VAL A 85 -12.33 -3.35 -5.95
CA VAL A 85 -12.04 -2.16 -6.76
C VAL A 85 -13.22 -1.88 -7.69
N GLU A 86 -13.72 -0.65 -7.66
CA GLU A 86 -14.88 -0.23 -8.44
C GLU A 86 -14.69 -0.52 -9.93
N GLY A 87 -15.66 -1.22 -10.53
CA GLY A 87 -15.64 -1.56 -11.96
C GLY A 87 -14.67 -2.69 -12.35
N VAL A 88 -14.01 -3.33 -11.38
CA VAL A 88 -13.05 -4.42 -11.62
C VAL A 88 -13.49 -5.68 -10.88
N PRO A 89 -13.88 -6.77 -11.59
CA PRO A 89 -14.19 -8.03 -10.93
C PRO A 89 -12.94 -8.63 -10.29
N ALA A 90 -13.13 -9.48 -9.27
CA ALA A 90 -12.05 -10.22 -8.62
C ALA A 90 -11.18 -10.95 -9.66
N THR A 91 -9.88 -10.62 -9.68
CA THR A 91 -8.93 -11.15 -10.66
C THR A 91 -7.49 -11.06 -10.16
N LYS A 92 -6.57 -11.81 -10.79
CA LYS A 92 -5.15 -11.73 -10.42
C LYS A 92 -4.57 -10.36 -10.79
N PRO A 93 -3.89 -9.66 -9.86
CA PRO A 93 -3.23 -8.40 -10.18
C PRO A 93 -2.03 -8.61 -11.11
N GLY A 94 -1.69 -7.59 -11.88
CA GLY A 94 -0.51 -7.52 -12.76
C GLY A 94 0.73 -6.92 -12.09
N GLY A 95 0.65 -6.58 -10.80
CA GLY A 95 1.69 -5.87 -10.06
C GLY A 95 1.28 -4.45 -9.71
N ALA A 96 2.24 -3.71 -9.14
CA ALA A 96 2.06 -2.33 -8.77
C ALA A 96 3.31 -1.48 -9.07
N ARG A 97 3.13 -0.17 -9.24
CA ARG A 97 4.20 0.78 -9.54
C ARG A 97 4.09 2.02 -8.65
N LEU A 98 5.21 2.41 -8.05
CA LEU A 98 5.40 3.76 -7.51
C LEU A 98 6.08 4.61 -8.57
N VAL A 99 5.45 5.69 -8.99
CA VAL A 99 5.98 6.60 -10.02
C VAL A 99 6.35 7.94 -9.40
N TYR A 100 7.64 8.26 -9.40
CA TYR A 100 8.18 9.47 -8.79
C TYR A 100 8.24 10.61 -9.80
N VAL A 101 7.17 11.38 -9.92
CA VAL A 101 7.00 12.40 -10.98
C VAL A 101 8.02 13.54 -10.90
N ALA A 102 8.57 13.79 -9.71
CA ALA A 102 9.60 14.80 -9.48
C ALA A 102 11.04 14.32 -9.79
N LYS A 103 11.21 13.06 -10.20
CA LYS A 103 12.52 12.48 -10.52
C LYS A 103 12.50 11.85 -11.91
N SER A 104 13.06 12.54 -12.89
CA SER A 104 13.11 12.07 -14.27
C SER A 104 13.91 10.77 -14.40
N HIS A 105 13.59 10.00 -15.44
CA HIS A 105 14.36 8.83 -15.85
C HIS A 105 14.42 8.80 -17.37
N THR A 106 15.58 8.48 -17.93
CA THR A 106 15.84 8.66 -19.37
C THR A 106 15.02 7.73 -20.25
N LYS A 107 14.72 6.50 -19.79
CA LYS A 107 13.97 5.50 -20.56
C LYS A 107 12.46 5.58 -20.32
N THR A 108 12.07 5.69 -19.06
CA THR A 108 10.67 5.60 -18.62
C THR A 108 10.04 6.97 -18.38
N GLY A 109 10.76 8.07 -18.63
CA GLY A 109 10.32 9.44 -18.38
C GLY A 109 10.33 9.85 -16.90
N ALA A 110 9.99 8.94 -15.98
CA ALA A 110 10.06 9.14 -14.53
C ALA A 110 10.66 7.89 -13.86
N THR A 111 11.33 8.10 -12.73
CA THR A 111 11.84 7.00 -11.91
C THR A 111 10.66 6.24 -11.34
N GLU A 112 10.68 4.91 -11.48
CA GLU A 112 9.67 4.04 -10.92
C GLU A 112 10.29 2.98 -9.98
N ARG A 113 9.47 2.44 -9.10
CA ARG A 113 9.72 1.20 -8.37
C ARG A 113 8.54 0.27 -8.61
N VAL A 114 8.84 -0.99 -8.84
CA VAL A 114 7.83 -2.00 -9.15
C VAL A 114 7.65 -2.88 -7.94
N GLN A 115 6.42 -3.27 -7.63
CA GLN A 115 6.17 -4.45 -6.80
C GLN A 115 5.60 -5.50 -7.75
N SER A 116 6.17 -6.69 -7.73
CA SER A 116 5.69 -7.81 -8.54
C SER A 116 4.23 -8.11 -8.23
N ALA A 117 3.55 -8.73 -9.21
CA ALA A 117 2.23 -9.30 -8.98
C ALA A 117 2.28 -10.25 -7.78
N LEU A 118 1.36 -10.08 -6.82
CA LEU A 118 1.29 -10.96 -5.67
C LEU A 118 1.01 -12.40 -6.12
N SER A 119 1.83 -13.33 -5.63
CA SER A 119 1.49 -14.74 -5.69
C SER A 119 0.30 -15.04 -4.79
N ASP A 120 -0.32 -16.21 -4.94
CA ASP A 120 -1.43 -16.60 -4.07
C ASP A 120 -0.94 -16.73 -2.59
N GLU A 121 0.31 -17.12 -2.39
CA GLU A 121 0.98 -17.15 -1.08
C GLU A 121 1.20 -15.75 -0.50
N ASP A 122 1.75 -14.82 -1.30
CA ASP A 122 1.95 -13.44 -0.87
C ASP A 122 0.64 -12.73 -0.57
N LEU A 123 -0.41 -13.00 -1.36
CA LEU A 123 -1.73 -12.47 -1.11
C LEU A 123 -2.25 -12.90 0.26
N MET A 124 -2.16 -14.20 0.59
CA MET A 124 -2.55 -14.70 1.91
C MET A 124 -1.71 -14.07 3.03
N ARG A 125 -0.39 -13.96 2.84
CA ARG A 125 0.50 -13.29 3.78
C ARG A 125 0.08 -11.84 4.04
N TRP A 126 -0.22 -11.07 3.00
CA TRP A 126 -0.64 -9.67 3.15
C TRP A 126 -2.03 -9.53 3.77
N ILE A 127 -2.96 -10.44 3.50
CA ILE A 127 -4.26 -10.49 4.20
C ILE A 127 -4.04 -10.66 5.70
N GLU A 128 -3.15 -11.56 6.13
CA GLU A 128 -2.84 -11.74 7.55
C GLU A 128 -2.17 -10.51 8.17
N VAL A 129 -1.30 -9.82 7.43
CA VAL A 129 -0.73 -8.53 7.88
C VAL A 129 -1.83 -7.48 8.08
N ILE A 130 -2.80 -7.40 7.17
CA ILE A 130 -3.94 -6.48 7.28
C ILE A 130 -4.80 -6.81 8.51
N ARG A 131 -5.10 -8.09 8.75
CA ARG A 131 -5.85 -8.54 9.94
C ARG A 131 -5.11 -8.19 11.22
N ALA A 132 -3.82 -8.50 11.30
CA ALA A 132 -3.00 -8.22 12.47
C ALA A 132 -2.96 -6.71 12.76
N ALA A 133 -2.87 -5.88 11.71
CA ALA A 133 -2.94 -4.43 11.84
C ALA A 133 -4.31 -3.97 12.36
N ALA A 134 -5.41 -4.54 11.85
CA ALA A 134 -6.75 -4.22 12.32
C ALA A 134 -6.98 -4.62 13.78
N GLU A 135 -6.56 -5.83 14.17
CA GLU A 135 -6.67 -6.32 15.56
C GLU A 135 -5.90 -5.43 16.53
N ALA A 136 -4.70 -4.96 16.15
CA ALA A 136 -3.89 -4.04 16.94
C ALA A 136 -4.56 -2.68 17.20
N THR A 137 -5.67 -2.35 16.51
CA THR A 137 -6.42 -1.10 16.73
C THR A 137 -7.53 -1.19 17.79
N ARG A 138 -7.86 -2.39 18.30
CA ARG A 138 -9.00 -2.60 19.21
C ARG A 138 -8.85 -1.96 20.59
N GLY A 139 -7.63 -1.66 21.02
CA GLY A 139 -7.35 -1.05 22.33
C GLY A 139 -7.62 -1.99 23.51
N PRO A 140 -7.57 -1.50 24.76
CA PRO A 140 -7.32 -0.11 25.15
C PRO A 140 -5.83 0.29 25.12
N GLN A 141 -4.94 -0.68 24.94
CA GLN A 141 -3.49 -0.45 24.92
C GLN A 141 -2.99 -0.47 23.48
N PHE A 142 -2.18 0.54 23.15
CA PHE A 142 -1.51 0.65 21.86
C PHE A 142 -0.01 0.55 22.08
N ARG A 143 0.65 -0.30 21.31
CA ARG A 143 2.10 -0.47 21.39
C ARG A 143 2.79 0.66 20.62
N ALA A 144 3.60 1.45 21.32
CA ALA A 144 4.50 2.41 20.69
C ALA A 144 5.82 1.73 20.33
N GLU A 145 6.23 1.80 19.07
CA GLU A 145 7.49 1.24 18.58
C GLU A 145 8.32 2.30 17.88
N VAL A 146 9.63 2.32 18.15
CA VAL A 146 10.58 3.24 17.49
C VAL A 146 10.76 2.82 16.03
N ASN A 147 10.63 3.77 15.11
CA ASN A 147 10.79 3.56 13.68
C ASN A 147 11.33 4.81 12.96
N ASP A 148 11.59 4.69 11.65
CA ASP A 148 12.12 5.77 10.80
C ASP A 148 11.25 7.06 10.79
N GLY A 149 9.97 6.95 11.15
CA GLY A 149 9.04 8.07 11.27
C GLY A 149 9.19 8.91 12.54
N CYS A 150 9.88 8.41 13.56
CA CYS A 150 10.01 9.06 14.87
C CYS A 150 10.59 10.48 14.81
N THR A 151 11.40 10.80 13.80
CA THR A 151 12.03 12.14 13.63
C THR A 151 11.01 13.23 13.26
N HIS A 152 9.89 12.86 12.63
CA HIS A 152 8.86 13.79 12.15
C HIS A 152 7.49 13.57 12.81
N CYS A 153 7.44 12.72 13.85
CA CYS A 153 6.19 12.34 14.50
C CYS A 153 5.61 13.51 15.32
N PRO A 154 4.38 13.97 15.03
CA PRO A 154 3.79 15.14 15.71
C PRO A 154 3.50 14.89 17.19
N VAL A 155 3.40 13.63 17.61
CA VAL A 155 3.10 13.22 18.99
C VAL A 155 4.34 12.70 19.75
N ARG A 156 5.55 12.95 19.22
CA ARG A 156 6.81 12.46 19.80
C ARG A 156 6.99 12.84 21.27
N THR A 157 6.61 14.07 21.65
CA THR A 157 6.76 14.60 23.03
C THR A 157 5.89 13.89 24.06
N SER A 158 4.92 13.10 23.64
CA SER A 158 4.08 12.28 24.53
C SER A 158 4.26 10.78 24.28
N CYS A 159 5.24 10.40 23.45
CA CYS A 159 5.46 9.01 23.07
C CYS A 159 6.19 8.26 24.20
N PRO A 160 5.62 7.17 24.73
CA PRO A 160 6.26 6.39 25.80
C PRO A 160 7.49 5.60 25.33
N ALA A 161 7.73 5.51 24.02
CA ALA A 161 8.91 4.86 23.44
C ALA A 161 10.17 5.77 23.42
N HIS A 162 10.04 7.03 23.84
CA HIS A 162 11.16 7.97 23.97
C HIS A 162 11.25 8.50 25.40
N ASP A 163 12.47 8.66 25.93
CA ASP A 163 12.71 9.18 27.29
C ASP A 163 12.11 10.59 27.49
N GLU A 164 12.04 11.39 26.43
CA GLU A 164 11.49 12.75 26.38
C GLU A 164 9.96 12.78 26.61
N GLY A 165 9.26 11.67 26.35
CA GLY A 165 7.81 11.52 26.57
C GLY A 165 7.46 10.69 27.81
N ARG A 166 8.46 10.39 28.65
CA ARG A 166 8.26 9.60 29.86
C ARG A 166 7.46 10.39 30.89
N GLN A 167 6.35 9.82 31.32
CA GLN A 167 5.48 10.43 32.34
C GLN A 167 6.27 10.70 33.63
N VAL A 168 6.33 11.95 34.06
CA VAL A 168 6.87 12.36 35.36
C VAL A 168 5.77 12.15 36.43
N SER A 169 5.86 11.05 37.18
CA SER A 169 4.96 10.50 38.24
C SER A 169 3.87 9.52 37.77
N ALA A 170 3.55 8.41 38.47
CA ALA A 170 3.90 7.96 39.84
C ALA A 170 4.20 6.42 39.92
N GLN A 171 4.74 6.03 41.08
CA GLN A 171 5.18 4.68 41.54
C GLN A 171 4.21 3.53 41.26
#